data_AF-A0A924A3W1-F1
#
_entry.id   AF-A0A924A3W1-F1
#
_cell.length_a   1.000
_cell.length_b   1.000
_cell.length_c   1.000
_cell.angle_alpha   90.00
_cell.angle_beta   90.00
_cell.angle_gamma   90.00
#
_symmetry.space_group_name_H-M   'P 1'
#
loop_
_entity.id
_entity.type
_entity.pdbx_description
1 polymer ?
#
loop_
_entity_poly.entity_id
_entity_poly.type
_entity_poly.pdbx_seq_one_letter_code
_entity_poly.pdbx_strand_id
1 'polypeptide(L)'
;KVTYRFIGEQAKGGEGWAWRNSGAMLHGQAPETMLRDQDFPISIEGQILGGDGEHDRHTSNVCTPGTNIVFEGKLFTQHCLDSKSKTYAGDQWVTAEFLVLGDSVVKHIIEGEVVLEYTKPQIGGGSVTNYDPKVKVDGKPLTSGYISLQSESHPIEFKTVKLFNLEAYMKDKTKLNKVLDKILKE
;
A
#
# COMPACT_ATOMS: atom_id res chain seq x y z
N LYS A 1 0.75 8.19 6.75
CA LYS A 1 -0.45 8.02 7.61
C LYS A 1 -1.67 8.47 6.84
N VAL A 2 -2.69 7.61 6.76
CA VAL A 2 -4.00 7.91 6.20
C VAL A 2 -5.08 7.49 7.20
N THR A 3 -6.05 8.37 7.44
CA THR A 3 -7.27 8.03 8.20
C THR A 3 -8.43 8.04 7.24
N TYR A 4 -9.05 6.89 7.03
CA TYR A 4 -10.02 6.65 5.98
C TYR A 4 -11.30 6.01 6.53
N ARG A 5 -12.39 6.10 5.76
CA ARG A 5 -13.59 5.27 5.93
C ARG A 5 -14.28 5.05 4.59
N PHE A 6 -14.90 3.89 4.43
CA PHE A 6 -15.83 3.67 3.32
C PHE A 6 -17.20 4.22 3.67
N ILE A 7 -17.91 4.71 2.66
CA ILE A 7 -19.28 5.23 2.79
C ILE A 7 -20.14 4.77 1.61
N GLY A 8 -21.45 4.76 1.82
CA GLY A 8 -22.43 4.54 0.77
C GLY A 8 -22.24 3.22 0.01
N GLU A 9 -22.77 3.20 -1.21
CA GLU A 9 -22.81 2.03 -2.08
C GLU A 9 -21.74 2.09 -3.16
N GLN A 10 -21.28 0.92 -3.58
CA GLN A 10 -20.35 0.79 -4.71
C GLN A 10 -20.96 1.41 -5.98
N ALA A 11 -20.12 2.06 -6.80
CA ALA A 11 -20.56 2.62 -8.07
C ALA A 11 -21.14 1.53 -8.99
N LYS A 12 -22.20 1.86 -9.73
CA LYS A 12 -22.82 0.95 -10.71
C LYS A 12 -21.80 0.51 -11.74
N GLY A 13 -21.69 -0.81 -11.97
CA GLY A 13 -20.72 -1.39 -12.89
C GLY A 13 -19.30 -1.53 -12.32
N GLY A 14 -19.11 -1.25 -11.02
CA GLY A 14 -17.88 -1.59 -10.31
C GLY A 14 -17.69 -3.10 -10.24
N GLU A 15 -16.43 -3.52 -10.24
CA GLU A 15 -16.05 -4.93 -10.17
C GLU A 15 -16.42 -5.53 -8.81
N GLY A 16 -16.89 -6.78 -8.78
CA GLY A 16 -17.40 -7.39 -7.54
C GLY A 16 -16.36 -7.47 -6.41
N TRP A 17 -15.08 -7.62 -6.75
CA TRP A 17 -13.99 -7.62 -5.76
C TRP A 17 -13.73 -6.26 -5.14
N ALA A 18 -14.16 -5.18 -5.81
CA ALA A 18 -13.85 -3.80 -5.47
C ALA A 18 -14.85 -3.20 -4.45
N TRP A 19 -15.74 -4.03 -3.90
CA TRP A 19 -16.62 -3.63 -2.80
C TRP A 19 -15.78 -3.24 -1.58
N ARG A 20 -15.94 -2.00 -1.11
CA ARG A 20 -15.14 -1.38 -0.04
C ARG A 20 -13.65 -1.67 -0.18
N ASN A 21 -13.13 -1.44 -1.39
CA ASN A 21 -11.73 -1.59 -1.73
C ASN A 21 -11.13 -0.25 -2.19
N SER A 22 -9.88 -0.04 -1.85
CA SER A 22 -9.03 1.10 -2.17
C SER A 22 -7.60 0.70 -1.78
N GLY A 23 -6.64 1.61 -1.91
CA GLY A 23 -5.25 1.31 -1.59
C GLY A 23 -4.39 2.56 -1.52
N ALA A 24 -3.30 2.46 -0.78
CA ALA A 24 -2.19 3.40 -0.88
C ALA A 24 -1.09 2.76 -1.72
N MET A 25 -0.84 3.31 -2.91
CA MET A 25 0.26 2.86 -3.75
C MET A 25 1.56 3.50 -3.23
N LEU A 26 2.54 2.66 -2.91
CA LEU A 26 3.85 2.97 -2.37
C LEU A 26 4.92 2.61 -3.41
N HIS A 27 5.98 3.42 -3.48
CA HIS A 27 7.03 3.29 -4.51
C HIS A 27 6.45 3.16 -5.92
N GLY A 28 5.40 3.92 -6.19
CA GLY A 28 4.64 3.82 -7.43
C GLY A 28 5.39 4.38 -8.62
N GLN A 29 5.06 3.82 -9.79
CA GLN A 29 5.44 4.32 -11.10
C GLN A 29 5.16 5.82 -11.24
N ALA A 30 6.05 6.52 -11.96
CA ALA A 30 5.84 7.91 -12.29
C ALA A 30 4.59 8.09 -13.16
N PRO A 31 3.62 8.95 -12.78
CA PRO A 31 2.35 9.08 -13.49
C PRO A 31 2.50 9.39 -14.97
N GLU A 32 3.50 10.20 -15.34
CA GLU A 32 3.80 10.58 -16.73
C GLU A 32 4.29 9.40 -17.60
N THR A 33 4.64 8.27 -16.99
CA THR A 33 5.06 7.05 -17.70
C THR A 33 3.93 6.02 -17.79
N MET A 34 2.79 6.26 -17.15
CA MET A 34 1.63 5.37 -17.26
C MET A 34 0.97 5.55 -18.62
N LEU A 35 0.73 4.43 -19.30
CA LEU A 35 -0.03 4.45 -20.55
C LEU A 35 -1.51 4.63 -20.23
N ARG A 36 -2.25 5.21 -21.19
CA ARG A 36 -3.68 5.53 -21.04
C ARG A 36 -4.52 4.33 -20.58
N ASP A 37 -4.23 3.15 -21.13
CA ASP A 37 -5.00 1.93 -20.90
C ASP A 37 -4.31 0.97 -19.92
N GLN A 38 -3.26 1.43 -19.23
CA GLN A 38 -2.61 0.68 -18.14
C GLN A 38 -3.56 0.60 -16.94
N ASP A 39 -3.81 -0.62 -16.45
CA ASP A 39 -4.83 -0.90 -15.43
C ASP A 39 -4.42 -0.47 -14.01
N PHE A 40 -3.14 -0.66 -13.64
CA PHE A 40 -2.59 -0.29 -12.34
C PHE A 40 -1.19 0.33 -12.49
N PRO A 41 -0.78 1.27 -11.62
CA PRO A 41 0.62 1.67 -11.57
C PRO A 41 1.49 0.50 -11.13
N ILE A 42 2.67 0.34 -11.74
CA ILE A 42 3.70 -0.58 -11.23
C ILE A 42 4.10 -0.09 -9.84
N SER A 43 3.72 -0.80 -8.80
CA SER A 43 3.79 -0.29 -7.43
C SER A 43 3.62 -1.39 -6.38
N ILE A 44 3.90 -1.04 -5.13
CA ILE A 44 3.50 -1.82 -3.97
C ILE A 44 2.23 -1.20 -3.41
N GLU A 45 1.21 -1.98 -3.15
CA GLU A 45 -0.06 -1.49 -2.63
C GLU A 45 -0.21 -1.86 -1.16
N GLY A 46 -0.42 -0.87 -0.29
CA GLY A 46 -1.05 -1.07 1.00
C GLY A 46 -2.56 -1.07 0.84
N GLN A 47 -3.15 -2.26 0.69
CA GLN A 47 -4.57 -2.42 0.38
C GLN A 47 -5.43 -1.90 1.52
N ILE A 48 -6.47 -1.16 1.21
CA ILE A 48 -7.42 -0.58 2.15
C ILE A 48 -8.78 -1.25 1.95
N LEU A 49 -9.16 -2.09 2.91
CA LEU A 49 -10.44 -2.83 2.88
C LEU A 49 -11.38 -2.41 4.00
N GLY A 50 -12.68 -2.50 3.72
CA GLY A 50 -13.75 -2.45 4.71
C GLY A 50 -14.45 -3.81 4.84
N GLY A 51 -14.81 -4.19 6.07
CA GLY A 51 -15.54 -5.43 6.36
C GLY A 51 -17.06 -5.30 6.19
N ASP A 52 -17.72 -6.44 5.97
CA ASP A 52 -19.18 -6.58 5.91
C ASP A 52 -19.81 -6.81 7.29
N GLY A 53 -19.01 -7.18 8.29
CA GLY A 53 -19.46 -7.48 9.65
C GLY A 53 -19.86 -8.94 9.87
N GLU A 54 -19.72 -9.78 8.84
CA GLU A 54 -20.03 -11.21 8.89
C GLU A 54 -18.78 -12.07 8.69
N HIS A 55 -17.90 -11.65 7.79
CA HIS A 55 -16.71 -12.40 7.40
C HIS A 55 -15.42 -11.67 7.80
N ASP A 56 -14.38 -12.45 8.11
CA ASP A 56 -13.06 -11.89 8.32
C ASP A 56 -12.52 -11.30 7.02
N ARG A 57 -12.10 -10.03 7.07
CA ARG A 57 -11.53 -9.30 5.95
C ARG A 57 -10.47 -8.33 6.46
N HIS A 58 -9.23 -8.81 6.45
CA HIS A 58 -8.07 -8.04 6.86
C HIS A 58 -7.84 -6.86 5.91
N THR A 59 -7.37 -5.74 6.44
CA THR A 59 -6.97 -4.53 5.70
C THR A 59 -5.46 -4.33 5.85
N SER A 60 -4.86 -3.41 5.11
CA SER A 60 -3.40 -3.23 5.04
C SER A 60 -2.68 -4.48 4.57
N ASN A 61 -3.32 -5.28 3.71
CA ASN A 61 -2.66 -6.34 2.97
C ASN A 61 -1.63 -5.71 2.03
N VAL A 62 -0.70 -6.51 1.52
CA VAL A 62 0.16 -6.07 0.42
C VAL A 62 -0.34 -6.68 -0.87
N CYS A 63 -0.58 -5.85 -1.88
CA CYS A 63 -0.75 -6.29 -3.25
C CYS A 63 0.39 -5.74 -4.12
N THR A 64 0.80 -6.47 -5.15
CA THR A 64 2.07 -6.24 -5.87
C THR A 64 1.88 -6.08 -7.38
N PRO A 65 1.06 -5.12 -7.85
CA PRO A 65 0.88 -4.90 -9.29
C PRO A 65 2.21 -4.53 -9.95
N GLY A 66 2.70 -5.39 -10.85
CA GLY A 66 3.99 -5.20 -11.52
C GLY A 66 5.21 -5.24 -10.61
N THR A 67 5.08 -5.76 -9.40
CA THR A 67 6.16 -5.82 -8.41
C THR A 67 6.23 -7.17 -7.70
N ASN A 68 7.29 -7.40 -6.94
CA ASN A 68 7.46 -8.51 -6.01
C ASN A 68 8.08 -7.97 -4.71
N ILE A 69 7.96 -8.75 -3.63
CA ILE A 69 8.56 -8.44 -2.33
C ILE A 69 9.35 -9.64 -1.81
N VAL A 70 10.18 -9.43 -0.78
CA VAL A 70 10.74 -10.51 0.03
C VAL A 70 10.02 -10.58 1.35
N PHE A 71 9.28 -11.68 1.56
CA PHE A 71 8.53 -11.98 2.77
C PHE A 71 9.13 -13.23 3.42
N GLU A 72 9.39 -13.17 4.73
CA GLU A 72 10.03 -14.27 5.49
C GLU A 72 11.32 -14.82 4.84
N GLY A 73 12.11 -13.91 4.26
CA GLY A 73 13.38 -14.24 3.61
C GLY A 73 13.27 -14.89 2.23
N LYS A 74 12.05 -15.03 1.68
CA LYS A 74 11.80 -15.63 0.36
C LYS A 74 11.15 -14.63 -0.58
N LEU A 75 11.49 -14.71 -1.87
CA LEU A 75 10.81 -13.93 -2.90
C LEU A 75 9.34 -14.37 -2.96
N PHE A 76 8.45 -13.41 -2.77
CA PHE A 76 7.00 -13.59 -2.87
C PHE A 76 6.54 -13.02 -4.21
N THR A 77 5.97 -13.90 -5.04
CA THR A 77 5.57 -13.59 -6.43
C THR A 77 4.07 -13.69 -6.68
N GLN A 78 3.29 -14.04 -5.64
CA GLN A 78 1.83 -13.94 -5.73
C GLN A 78 1.42 -12.49 -5.65
N HIS A 79 0.19 -12.19 -6.10
CA HIS A 79 -0.27 -10.82 -6.19
C HIS A 79 -0.57 -10.21 -4.82
N CYS A 80 -1.28 -10.90 -3.93
CA CYS A 80 -1.65 -10.36 -2.63
C CYS A 80 -1.22 -11.30 -1.49
N LEU A 81 -0.78 -10.69 -0.39
CA LEU A 81 -0.48 -11.34 0.88
C LEU A 81 -1.27 -10.62 1.98
N ASP A 82 -2.06 -11.40 2.71
CA ASP A 82 -2.88 -10.89 3.80
C ASP A 82 -2.03 -10.36 4.96
N SER A 83 -2.52 -9.28 5.57
CA SER A 83 -2.01 -8.77 6.84
C SER A 83 -2.61 -9.57 8.01
N LYS A 84 -2.17 -9.22 9.23
CA LYS A 84 -2.75 -9.74 10.47
C LYS A 84 -3.71 -8.76 11.16
N SER A 85 -4.24 -7.77 10.43
CA SER A 85 -5.12 -6.75 11.02
C SER A 85 -6.43 -7.35 11.51
N LYS A 86 -7.19 -6.60 12.31
CA LYS A 86 -8.61 -6.93 12.54
C LYS A 86 -9.44 -6.59 11.29
N THR A 87 -10.69 -7.04 11.28
CA THR A 87 -11.71 -6.59 10.33
C THR A 87 -12.37 -5.32 10.85
N TYR A 88 -12.53 -4.32 9.98
CA TYR A 88 -13.17 -3.04 10.31
C TYR A 88 -14.46 -2.88 9.51
N ALA A 89 -15.59 -3.25 10.11
CA ALA A 89 -16.90 -3.25 9.46
C ALA A 89 -17.64 -1.90 9.57
N GLY A 90 -18.53 -1.62 8.63
CA GLY A 90 -19.35 -0.39 8.63
C GLY A 90 -18.54 0.88 8.38
N ASP A 91 -19.10 2.04 8.71
CA ASP A 91 -18.59 3.35 8.27
C ASP A 91 -17.68 4.01 9.33
N GLN A 92 -16.82 3.18 9.94
CA GLN A 92 -15.90 3.61 10.98
C GLN A 92 -14.61 4.20 10.38
N TRP A 93 -14.02 5.16 11.09
CA TRP A 93 -12.69 5.67 10.75
C TRP A 93 -11.62 4.66 11.15
N VAL A 94 -10.72 4.36 10.22
CA VAL A 94 -9.56 3.49 10.42
C VAL A 94 -8.30 4.27 10.06
N THR A 95 -7.25 4.14 10.86
CA THR A 95 -5.95 4.74 10.61
C THR A 95 -4.97 3.68 10.15
N ALA A 96 -4.45 3.86 8.94
CA ALA A 96 -3.35 3.10 8.38
C ALA A 96 -2.08 3.95 8.27
N GLU A 97 -0.94 3.36 8.61
CA GLU A 97 0.37 3.96 8.50
C GLU A 97 1.32 3.02 7.77
N PHE A 98 2.18 3.62 6.95
CA PHE A 98 3.13 2.90 6.11
C PHE A 98 4.52 3.45 6.43
N LEU A 99 5.34 2.64 7.09
CA LEU A 99 6.75 2.96 7.33
C LEU A 99 7.56 2.38 6.17
N VAL A 100 8.14 3.25 5.37
CA VAL A 100 8.91 2.87 4.18
C VAL A 100 10.34 3.40 4.31
N LEU A 101 11.29 2.51 4.52
CA LEU A 101 12.71 2.84 4.66
C LEU A 101 13.47 2.42 3.39
N GLY A 102 13.24 3.14 2.29
CA GLY A 102 13.75 2.76 0.97
C GLY A 102 13.26 1.37 0.58
N ASP A 103 14.18 0.49 0.19
CA ASP A 103 13.93 -0.93 -0.06
C ASP A 103 14.28 -1.83 1.14
N SER A 104 14.76 -1.26 2.25
CA SER A 104 15.28 -2.03 3.38
C SER A 104 14.18 -2.68 4.21
N VAL A 105 13.11 -1.94 4.52
CA VAL A 105 11.94 -2.44 5.24
C VAL A 105 10.71 -1.62 4.88
N VAL A 106 9.60 -2.31 4.72
CA VAL A 106 8.26 -1.73 4.62
C VAL A 106 7.39 -2.37 5.69
N LYS A 107 6.75 -1.54 6.52
CA LYS A 107 5.77 -1.99 7.52
C LYS A 107 4.42 -1.36 7.26
N HIS A 108 3.38 -2.18 7.30
CA HIS A 108 2.01 -1.72 7.37
C HIS A 108 1.57 -1.74 8.83
N ILE A 109 1.00 -0.64 9.28
CA ILE A 109 0.60 -0.42 10.66
C ILE A 109 -0.88 -0.01 10.64
N ILE A 110 -1.68 -0.66 11.46
CA ILE A 110 -3.10 -0.33 11.65
C ILE A 110 -3.31 -0.02 13.13
N GLU A 111 -3.87 1.15 13.43
CA GLU A 111 -4.17 1.58 14.81
C GLU A 111 -2.97 1.43 15.77
N GLY A 112 -1.76 1.73 15.29
CA GLY A 112 -0.51 1.65 16.06
C GLY A 112 0.13 0.25 16.14
N GLU A 113 -0.51 -0.79 15.62
CA GLU A 113 0.02 -2.16 15.59
C GLU A 113 0.60 -2.51 14.22
N VAL A 114 1.82 -3.06 14.19
CA VAL A 114 2.40 -3.59 12.93
C VAL A 114 1.66 -4.86 12.54
N VAL A 115 0.97 -4.83 11.40
CA VAL A 115 0.17 -5.95 10.89
C VAL A 115 0.83 -6.70 9.74
N LEU A 116 1.80 -6.08 9.07
CA LEU A 116 2.58 -6.71 8.00
C LEU A 116 3.96 -6.07 7.89
N GLU A 117 4.98 -6.87 7.58
CA GLU A 117 6.35 -6.43 7.37
C GLU A 117 7.03 -7.25 6.26
N TYR A 118 7.70 -6.58 5.34
CA TYR A 118 8.46 -7.19 4.26
C TYR A 118 9.63 -6.28 3.82
N THR A 119 10.46 -6.80 2.92
CA THR A 119 11.70 -6.14 2.49
C THR A 119 11.90 -6.25 0.98
N LYS A 120 12.87 -5.51 0.45
CA LYS A 120 13.37 -5.61 -0.94
C LYS A 120 12.27 -5.63 -2.00
N PRO A 121 11.34 -4.65 -2.00
CA PRO A 121 10.41 -4.52 -3.11
C PRO A 121 11.18 -4.30 -4.42
N GLN A 122 10.74 -4.96 -5.48
CA GLN A 122 11.34 -4.87 -6.81
C GLN A 122 10.28 -4.90 -7.90
N ILE A 123 10.55 -4.29 -9.05
CA ILE A 123 9.73 -4.51 -10.24
C ILE A 123 9.81 -5.99 -10.62
N GLY A 124 8.67 -6.57 -10.99
CA GLY A 124 8.56 -8.00 -11.27
C GLY A 124 7.12 -8.44 -11.46
N GLY A 125 6.90 -9.75 -11.42
CA GLY A 125 5.54 -10.30 -11.31
C GLY A 125 4.59 -9.93 -12.46
N GLY A 126 3.30 -10.10 -12.19
CA GLY A 126 2.18 -9.81 -13.09
C GLY A 126 1.21 -8.81 -12.47
N SER A 127 -0.10 -9.03 -12.68
CA SER A 127 -1.18 -8.19 -12.11
C SER A 127 -1.09 -6.71 -12.48
N VAL A 128 -0.52 -6.44 -13.63
CA VAL A 128 -0.56 -5.17 -14.35
C VAL A 128 -0.57 -5.48 -15.84
N THR A 129 -1.40 -4.79 -16.61
CA THR A 129 -1.56 -4.96 -18.05
C THR A 129 -1.39 -3.63 -18.77
N ASN A 130 -1.10 -3.67 -20.07
CA ASN A 130 -0.93 -2.49 -20.93
C ASN A 130 0.13 -1.48 -20.42
N TYR A 131 1.15 -1.95 -19.71
CA TYR A 131 2.29 -1.14 -19.27
C TYR A 131 3.31 -0.93 -20.41
N ASP A 132 4.11 0.14 -20.32
CA ASP A 132 5.29 0.30 -21.18
C ASP A 132 6.40 -0.69 -20.76
N PRO A 133 6.81 -1.64 -21.63
CA PRO A 133 7.88 -2.59 -21.30
C PRO A 133 9.21 -1.94 -20.95
N LYS A 134 9.46 -0.68 -21.37
CA LYS A 134 10.66 0.08 -21.00
C LYS A 134 10.64 0.55 -19.55
N VAL A 135 9.45 0.65 -18.95
CA VAL A 135 9.27 1.05 -17.54
C VAL A 135 9.28 -0.17 -16.63
N LYS A 136 8.65 -1.28 -17.05
CA LYS A 136 8.62 -2.54 -16.28
C LYS A 136 9.90 -3.38 -16.47
N VAL A 137 11.00 -2.91 -15.90
CA VAL A 137 12.28 -3.65 -15.91
C VAL A 137 12.36 -4.58 -14.70
N ASP A 138 12.02 -5.85 -14.90
CA ASP A 138 11.99 -6.86 -13.85
C ASP A 138 13.35 -7.02 -13.13
N GLY A 139 13.28 -7.19 -11.80
CA GLY A 139 14.44 -7.27 -10.92
C GLY A 139 14.98 -5.90 -10.47
N LYS A 140 14.49 -4.79 -11.03
CA LYS A 140 14.89 -3.44 -10.57
C LYS A 140 14.42 -3.20 -9.14
N PRO A 141 15.32 -2.89 -8.18
CA PRO A 141 14.93 -2.55 -6.82
C PRO A 141 14.07 -1.28 -6.76
N LEU A 142 13.06 -1.27 -5.90
CA LEU A 142 12.21 -0.11 -5.62
C LEU A 142 12.68 0.57 -4.35
N THR A 143 13.60 1.54 -4.50
CA THR A 143 14.16 2.32 -3.39
C THR A 143 13.45 3.65 -3.16
N SER A 144 12.72 4.14 -4.17
CA SER A 144 11.90 5.35 -4.13
C SER A 144 10.83 5.29 -5.23
N GLY A 145 9.81 6.14 -5.13
CA GLY A 145 8.78 6.29 -6.14
C GLY A 145 7.69 7.25 -5.70
N TYR A 146 6.61 7.28 -6.46
CA TYR A 146 5.44 8.12 -6.18
C TYR A 146 4.54 7.47 -5.13
N ILE A 147 3.70 8.29 -4.51
CA ILE A 147 2.64 7.82 -3.61
C ILE A 147 1.31 8.29 -4.17
N SER A 148 0.35 7.39 -4.30
CA SER A 148 -1.01 7.70 -4.74
C SER A 148 -2.04 6.97 -3.89
N LEU A 149 -3.25 7.54 -3.80
CA LEU A 149 -4.40 6.89 -3.19
C LEU A 149 -5.32 6.43 -4.31
N GLN A 150 -5.65 5.14 -4.30
CA GLN A 150 -6.42 4.49 -5.34
C GLN A 150 -7.92 4.74 -5.16
N SER A 151 -8.59 5.00 -6.28
CA SER A 151 -10.05 4.91 -6.37
C SER A 151 -10.38 3.56 -7.00
N GLU A 152 -11.11 2.71 -6.27
CA GLU A 152 -11.49 1.38 -6.76
C GLU A 152 -12.99 1.16 -6.63
N SER A 153 -13.77 2.01 -7.32
CA SER A 153 -15.23 1.93 -7.49
C SER A 153 -16.12 2.11 -6.25
N HIS A 154 -15.61 1.95 -5.02
CA HIS A 154 -16.37 2.21 -3.80
C HIS A 154 -16.04 3.61 -3.24
N PRO A 155 -17.04 4.44 -2.89
CA PRO A 155 -16.79 5.72 -2.24
C PRO A 155 -16.01 5.59 -0.93
N ILE A 156 -14.92 6.34 -0.83
CA ILE A 156 -14.04 6.40 0.33
C ILE A 156 -13.77 7.86 0.71
N GLU A 157 -13.77 8.15 2.00
CA GLU A 157 -13.38 9.45 2.53
C GLU A 157 -12.03 9.35 3.22
N PHE A 158 -11.19 10.36 3.01
CA PHE A 158 -9.93 10.54 3.73
C PHE A 158 -10.02 11.77 4.62
N LYS A 159 -9.97 11.57 5.94
CA LYS A 159 -9.95 12.68 6.92
C LYS A 159 -8.55 13.25 7.08
N THR A 160 -7.55 12.39 7.04
CA THR A 160 -6.14 12.76 7.26
C THR A 160 -5.29 12.09 6.20
N VAL A 161 -4.41 12.86 5.56
CA VAL A 161 -3.31 12.35 4.74
C VAL A 161 -2.05 13.10 5.17
N LYS A 162 -1.10 12.38 5.77
CA LYS A 162 0.16 12.94 6.28
C LYS A 162 1.34 12.14 5.77
N LEU A 163 2.36 12.86 5.33
CA LEU A 163 3.65 12.34 4.89
C LEU A 163 4.77 12.99 5.71
N PHE A 164 5.72 12.18 6.17
CA PHE A 164 6.94 12.64 6.81
C PHE A 164 8.13 12.07 6.04
N ASN A 165 8.98 12.93 5.47
CA ASN A 165 10.16 12.49 4.74
C ASN A 165 11.29 12.12 5.72
N LEU A 166 11.68 10.85 5.73
CA LEU A 166 12.73 10.30 6.61
C LEU A 166 14.15 10.40 6.03
N GLU A 167 14.32 10.82 4.77
CA GLU A 167 15.59 10.78 4.02
C GLU A 167 16.76 11.42 4.78
N ALA A 168 16.53 12.58 5.41
CA ALA A 168 17.55 13.32 6.17
C ALA A 168 18.14 12.53 7.36
N TYR A 169 17.42 11.50 7.84
CA TYR A 169 17.80 10.70 9.00
C TYR A 169 18.36 9.32 8.62
N MET A 170 18.23 8.89 7.37
CA MET A 170 18.55 7.53 6.92
C MET A 170 20.03 7.13 7.12
N LYS A 171 20.94 8.10 7.19
CA LYS A 171 22.38 7.87 7.40
C LYS A 171 22.78 7.77 8.88
N ASP A 172 21.91 8.13 9.81
CA ASP A 172 22.18 8.14 11.25
C ASP A 172 21.08 7.37 11.98
N LYS A 173 21.36 6.08 12.25
CA LYS A 173 20.40 5.17 12.89
C LYS A 173 19.89 5.68 14.23
N THR A 174 20.74 6.37 15.01
CA THR A 174 20.34 6.92 16.30
C THR A 174 19.33 8.05 16.13
N LYS A 175 19.57 8.96 15.18
CA LYS A 175 18.60 10.03 14.85
C LYS A 175 17.33 9.48 14.23
N LEU A 176 17.44 8.52 13.31
CA LEU A 176 16.30 7.87 12.69
C LEU A 176 15.38 7.26 13.75
N ASN A 177 15.92 6.46 14.67
CA ASN A 177 15.14 5.84 15.74
C ASN A 177 14.44 6.88 16.62
N LYS A 178 15.14 7.97 17.01
CA LYS A 178 14.53 9.06 17.79
C LYS A 178 13.37 9.73 17.06
N VAL A 179 13.48 9.93 15.74
CA VAL A 179 12.41 10.51 14.94
C VAL A 179 11.24 9.54 14.81
N LEU A 180 11.50 8.27 14.54
CA LEU A 180 10.48 7.21 14.46
C LEU A 180 9.69 7.10 15.78
N ASP A 181 10.38 7.09 16.92
CA ASP A 181 9.77 7.03 18.24
C ASP A 181 8.86 8.22 18.54
N LYS A 182 9.13 9.37 17.92
CA LYS A 182 8.28 10.57 18.05
C LYS A 182 7.07 10.47 17.14
N ILE A 183 7.27 10.24 15.85
CA ILE A 183 6.20 10.32 14.85
C ILE A 183 5.20 9.16 14.96
N LEU A 184 5.63 7.97 15.39
CA LEU A 184 4.74 6.80 15.56
C LEU A 184 3.91 6.86 16.86
N LYS A 185 4.15 7.87 17.71
CA LYS A 185 3.35 8.13 18.92
C LYS A 185 2.33 9.27 18.75
N GLU A 186 2.33 9.95 17.60
CA GLU A 186 1.46 11.10 17.27
C GLU A 186 0.23 10.72 16.42
#